data_AF-A0A832YU87-F1
#
_entry.id   AF-A0A832YU87-F1
#
_cell.length_a   1.000
_cell.length_b   1.000
_cell.length_c   1.000
_cell.angle_alpha   90.00
_cell.angle_beta   90.00
_cell.angle_gamma   90.00
#
_symmetry.space_group_name_H-M   'P 1'
#
loop_
_entity.id
_entity.type
_entity.pdbx_description
1 polymer ?
#
loop_
_entity_poly.entity_id
_entity_poly.type
_entity_poly.pdbx_seq_one_letter_code
_entity_poly.pdbx_strand_id
1 'polypeptide(L)' 'MKATFSFQLAYEFLLYIIIGMLIGYFISQQYNNNIFIVIGLLLGIFMAFLNIYRLIRNRGRVF' A
#
# COMPACT_ATOMS: atom_id res chain seq x y z
N MET A 1 22.93 -5.67 -10.12
CA MET A 1 22.30 -5.55 -8.78
C MET A 1 21.34 -4.34 -8.64
N LYS A 2 20.70 -3.86 -9.73
CA LYS A 2 19.68 -2.76 -9.69
C LYS A 2 18.24 -3.26 -9.87
N ALA A 3 18.04 -4.29 -10.69
CA ALA A 3 16.71 -4.83 -11.00
C ALA A 3 15.99 -5.43 -9.77
N THR A 4 16.72 -6.09 -8.87
CA THR A 4 16.16 -6.71 -7.67
C THR A 4 15.50 -5.69 -6.73
N PHE A 5 16.08 -4.49 -6.63
CA PHE A 5 15.55 -3.41 -5.79
C PHE A 5 14.22 -2.86 -6.32
N SER A 6 14.08 -2.70 -7.65
CA SER A 6 12.82 -2.26 -8.26
C SER A 6 11.71 -3.30 -8.14
N PHE A 7 12.04 -4.60 -8.25
CA PHE A 7 11.05 -5.68 -8.04
C PHE A 7 10.56 -5.73 -6.60
N GLN A 8 11.45 -5.58 -5.62
CA GLN A 8 11.07 -5.55 -4.21
C GLN A 8 10.15 -4.36 -3.91
N LEU A 9 10.46 -3.18 -4.45
CA LEU A 9 9.62 -1.99 -4.28
C LEU A 9 8.22 -2.18 -4.89
N ALA A 10 8.15 -2.76 -6.09
CA ALA A 10 6.88 -3.04 -6.75
C ALA A 10 6.05 -4.09 -5.99
N TYR A 11 6.71 -5.10 -5.42
CA TYR A 11 6.08 -6.12 -4.59
C TYR A 11 5.51 -5.53 -3.29
N GLU A 12 6.28 -4.72 -2.57
CA GLU A 12 5.82 -4.01 -1.37
C GLU A 12 4.64 -3.09 -1.70
N PHE A 13 4.70 -2.38 -2.83
CA PHE A 13 3.61 -1.52 -3.29
C PHE A 13 2.30 -2.29 -3.51
N LEU A 14 2.38 -3.43 -4.22
CA LEU A 14 1.24 -4.32 -4.45
C LEU A 14 0.69 -4.90 -3.14
N LEU A 15 1.55 -5.27 -2.20
CA LEU A 15 1.12 -5.80 -0.90
C LEU A 15 0.23 -4.82 -0.14
N TYR A 16 0.58 -3.54 -0.09
CA TYR A 16 -0.26 -2.53 0.58
C TYR A 16 -1.65 -2.41 -0.06
N ILE A 17 -1.73 -2.49 -1.39
CA ILE A 17 -2.99 -2.44 -2.13
C ILE A 17 -3.85 -3.68 -1.85
N ILE A 18 -3.25 -4.87 -1.88
CA ILE A 18 -3.94 -6.13 -1.60
C ILE A 18 -4.47 -6.14 -0.16
N ILE A 19 -3.64 -5.77 0.82
CA ILE A 19 -4.03 -5.70 2.23
C ILE A 19 -5.16 -4.68 2.42
N GLY A 20 -5.07 -3.50 1.81
CA GLY A 20 -6.11 -2.48 1.87
C GLY A 20 -7.45 -2.98 1.30
N MET A 21 -7.43 -3.68 0.16
CA MET A 21 -8.62 -4.30 -0.42
C MET A 21 -9.20 -5.41 0.46
N LEU A 22 -8.35 -6.27 1.04
CA LEU A 22 -8.82 -7.34 1.94
C LEU A 22 -9.53 -6.75 3.16
N ILE A 23 -8.94 -5.75 3.80
CA ILE A 23 -9.55 -5.05 4.94
C ILE A 23 -10.87 -4.40 4.51
N GLY A 24 -10.87 -3.69 3.38
CA GLY A 24 -12.08 -3.07 2.83
C GLY A 24 -13.20 -4.08 2.53
N TYR A 25 -12.84 -5.27 2.05
CA TYR A 25 -13.77 -6.36 1.80
C TYR A 25 -14.37 -6.91 3.09
N PHE A 26 -13.56 -7.18 4.12
CA PHE A 26 -14.08 -7.65 5.41
C PHE A 26 -15.06 -6.65 6.03
N ILE A 27 -14.75 -5.35 5.97
CA ILE A 27 -15.63 -4.29 6.45
C ILE A 27 -16.91 -4.23 5.57
N SER A 28 -16.77 -4.31 4.25
CA SER A 28 -17.91 -4.33 3.33
C SER A 28 -18.91 -5.44 3.65
N GLN A 29 -18.45 -6.62 4.04
CA GLN A 29 -19.31 -7.74 4.44
C GLN A 29 -20.07 -7.43 5.75
N GLN A 30 -19.42 -6.77 6.71
CA GLN A 30 -20.07 -6.42 7.98
C GLN A 30 -21.12 -5.32 7.83
N TYR A 31 -20.88 -4.33 6.97
CA TYR A 31 -21.79 -3.20 6.78
C TYR A 31 -22.70 -3.35 5.56
N ASN A 32 -22.64 -4.49 4.86
CA ASN A 32 -23.33 -4.77 3.60
C ASN A 32 -23.21 -3.62 2.59
N ASN A 33 -22.03 -3.00 2.51
CA ASN A 33 -21.79 -1.83 1.68
C ASN A 33 -20.43 -1.90 0.98
N ASN A 34 -20.47 -2.06 -0.34
CA ASN A 34 -19.28 -2.21 -1.17
C ASN A 34 -18.40 -0.96 -1.23
N ILE A 35 -18.85 0.19 -0.73
CA ILE A 35 -18.04 1.41 -0.67
C ILE A 35 -16.78 1.22 0.18
N PHE A 36 -16.81 0.33 1.17
CA PHE A 36 -15.67 0.04 2.03
C PHE A 36 -14.52 -0.63 1.28
N ILE A 37 -14.79 -1.37 0.19
CA ILE A 37 -13.73 -1.91 -0.69
C ILE A 37 -13.00 -0.77 -1.39
N VAL A 38 -13.74 0.23 -1.89
CA VAL A 38 -13.17 1.41 -2.56
C VAL A 38 -12.34 2.23 -1.56
N ILE A 39 -12.86 2.44 -0.35
CA ILE A 39 -12.13 3.12 0.73
C ILE A 39 -10.86 2.33 1.10
N GLY A 40 -10.95 1.01 1.22
CA GLY A 40 -9.81 0.13 1.49
C GLY A 40 -8.74 0.19 0.41
N LEU A 41 -9.13 0.24 -0.86
CA LEU A 41 -8.22 0.44 -2.00
C LEU A 41 -7.53 1.81 -1.91
N LEU A 42 -8.28 2.90 -1.67
CA LEU A 42 -7.72 4.25 -1.55
C LEU A 42 -6.71 4.35 -0.40
N LEU A 43 -7.02 3.74 0.75
CA LEU A 43 -6.11 3.66 1.89
C LEU A 43 -4.85 2.84 1.56
N GLY A 44 -5.01 1.70 0.88
CA GLY A 44 -3.90 0.87 0.44
C GLY A 44 -2.95 1.61 -0.50
N ILE A 45 -3.51 2.34 -1.49
CA ILE A 45 -2.74 3.19 -2.40
C ILE A 45 -2.02 4.30 -1.62
N PHE A 46 -2.72 4.99 -0.71
CA PHE A 46 -2.13 6.05 0.09
C PHE A 46 -0.96 5.56 0.95
N MET A 47 -1.10 4.39 1.60
CA MET A 47 -0.03 3.76 2.38
C MET A 47 1.17 3.37 1.50
N ALA A 48 0.91 2.87 0.29
CA ALA A 48 1.95 2.50 -0.65
C ALA A 48 2.79 3.72 -1.08
N PHE A 49 2.15 4.87 -1.34
CA PHE A 49 2.86 6.14 -1.60
C PHE A 49 3.63 6.64 -0.38
N LEU A 50 3.07 6.52 0.83
CA LEU A 50 3.77 6.86 2.07
C LEU A 50 5.03 6.02 2.28
N ASN A 51 5.01 4.74 1.92
CA ASN A 51 6.20 3.88 1.99
C ASN A 51 7.30 4.37 1.06
N ILE A 52 6.95 4.71 -0.19
CA ILE A 52 7.89 5.30 -1.16
C ILE A 52 8.47 6.61 -0.62
N TYR A 53 7.62 7.50 -0.09
CA TYR A 53 8.06 8.77 0.49
C TYR A 53 9.01 8.57 1.67
N ARG A 54 8.70 7.63 2.59
CA ARG A 54 9.57 7.28 3.72
C ARG A 54 10.91 6.74 3.24
N LEU A 55 10.92 5.90 2.22
CA LEU A 55 12.15 5.33 1.66
C LEU A 55 13.05 6.41 1.06
N ILE A 56 12.47 7.37 0.33
CA ILE A 56 13.20 8.53 -0.20
C ILE A 56 13.74 9.40 0.95
N ARG A 57 12.90 9.73 1.93
CA ARG A 57 13.27 10.60 3.06
C ARG A 57 14.35 10.00 3.95
N ASN A 58 14.29 8.69 4.21
CA ASN A 58 15.26 8.03 5.08
C ASN A 58 16.62 7.84 4.41
N ARG A 59 16.70 7.79 3.06
CA ARG A 59 17.98 7.85 2.35
C ARG A 59 18.70 9.20 2.49
N GLY A 60 17.98 10.27 2.81
CA GLY A 60 18.54 11.61 3.02
C GLY A 60 19.04 11.90 4.44
N ARG A 61 18.80 11.03 5.43
CA ARG A 61 19.22 11.23 6.83
C ARG A 61 20.44 10.39 7.27
N VAL A 62 21.18 9.82 6.31
CA VAL A 62 22.39 9.01 6.58
C VAL A 62 23.67 9.81 6.26
N PHE A 63 23.59 11.13 6.17
CA PHE A 63 24.74 12.03 6.13
C PHE A 63 24.67 13.01 7.28
#